data_AF-A0A354SN49-F1
#
_entry.id   AF-A0A354SN49-F1
#
_cell.length_a   1.000
_cell.length_b   1.000
_cell.length_c   1.000
_cell.angle_alpha   90.00
_cell.angle_beta   90.00
_cell.angle_gamma   90.00
#
_symmetry.space_group_name_H-M   'P 1'
#
loop_
_entity.id
_entity.type
_entity.pdbx_description
1 polymer ?
#
loop_
_entity_poly.entity_id
_entity_poly.type
_entity_poly.pdbx_seq_one_letter_code
_entity_poly.pdbx_strand_id
1 'polypeptide(L)' 'MKYSEFHRQIVRKGWQFDHAEGSHYFYKKEGFLSEPIPYHGAKEFQNL' A
#
# COMPACT_ATOMS: atom_id res chain seq x y z
N MET A 1 -5.41 11.53 5.24
CA MET A 1 -5.09 11.01 3.89
C MET A 1 -5.80 9.68 3.78
N LYS A 2 -6.55 9.45 2.70
CA LYS A 2 -7.23 8.17 2.50
C LYS A 2 -6.21 7.05 2.27
N TYR A 3 -6.54 5.83 2.66
CA TYR A 3 -5.75 4.66 2.28
C TYR A 3 -5.45 4.64 0.77
N SER A 4 -6.45 4.88 -0.07
CA SER A 4 -6.23 4.97 -1.53
C SER A 4 -5.22 6.04 -1.97
N GLU A 5 -5.12 7.17 -1.28
CA GLU A 5 -4.13 8.21 -1.58
C GLU A 5 -2.72 7.75 -1.20
N PHE A 6 -2.58 7.12 -0.05
CA PHE A 6 -1.31 6.57 0.40
C PHE A 6 -0.76 5.53 -0.58
N HIS A 7 -1.62 4.59 -1.01
CA HIS A 7 -1.24 3.55 -1.96
C HIS A 7 -0.85 4.13 -3.32
N ARG A 8 -1.52 5.19 -3.79
CA ARG A 8 -1.10 5.92 -5.00
C ARG A 8 0.28 6.55 -4.84
N GLN A 9 0.64 7.04 -3.66
CA GLN A 9 1.98 7.58 -3.42
C GLN A 9 3.06 6.48 -3.44
N ILE A 10 2.76 5.30 -2.89
CA ILE A 10 3.66 4.13 -2.95
C ILE A 10 3.99 3.83 -4.42
N VAL A 11 2.95 3.72 -5.27
CA VAL A 11 3.12 3.45 -6.70
C VAL A 11 3.90 4.56 -7.41
N ARG A 12 3.60 5.84 -7.11
CA ARG A 12 4.35 6.99 -7.66
C ARG A 12 5.84 6.99 -7.29
N LYS A 13 6.23 6.34 -6.18
CA LYS A 13 7.63 6.17 -5.76
C LYS A 13 8.33 4.96 -6.42
N GLY A 14 7.69 4.36 -7.43
CA GLY A 14 8.24 3.26 -8.23
C GLY A 14 8.03 1.88 -7.64
N TRP A 15 7.20 1.76 -6.59
CA TRP A 15 6.79 0.46 -6.07
C TRP A 15 5.64 -0.10 -6.93
N GLN A 16 5.66 -1.40 -7.16
CA GLN A 16 4.63 -2.09 -7.94
C GLN A 16 3.78 -2.93 -7.00
N PHE A 17 2.46 -2.93 -7.19
CA PHE A 17 1.61 -3.87 -6.46
C PHE A 17 2.05 -5.30 -6.77
N ASP A 18 2.22 -6.11 -5.74
CA ASP A 18 2.61 -7.51 -5.88
C ASP A 18 1.42 -8.44 -5.63
N HIS A 19 0.88 -8.42 -4.42
CA HIS A 19 -0.32 -9.18 -4.03
C HIS A 19 -1.02 -8.53 -2.82
N ALA A 20 -2.15 -9.12 -2.41
CA ALA A 20 -2.88 -8.71 -1.22
C ALA A 20 -3.25 -9.93 -0.38
N GLU A 21 -3.18 -9.77 0.94
CA GLU A 21 -3.66 -10.73 1.93
C GLU A 21 -4.71 -10.05 2.81
N GLY A 22 -5.97 -10.47 2.65
CA GLY A 22 -7.09 -9.80 3.29
C GLY A 22 -7.16 -8.31 2.94
N SER A 23 -7.04 -7.44 3.94
CA SER A 23 -7.03 -5.99 3.77
C SER A 23 -5.61 -5.38 3.71
N HIS A 24 -4.56 -6.17 3.55
CA HIS A 24 -3.18 -5.67 3.45
C HIS A 24 -2.61 -5.89 2.04
N TYR A 25 -1.96 -4.86 1.51
CA TYR A 25 -1.33 -4.90 0.18
C TYR A 25 0.17 -4.97 0.36
N PHE A 26 0.80 -5.76 -0.48
CA PHE A 26 2.24 -5.89 -0.58
C PHE A 26 2.72 -5.28 -1.88
N TYR A 27 3.87 -4.62 -1.81
CA TYR A 27 4.48 -3.96 -2.95
C TYR A 27 5.90 -4.48 -3.17
N LYS A 28 6.36 -4.47 -4.42
CA LYS A 28 7.73 -4.81 -4.77
C LYS A 28 8.47 -3.64 -5.43
N LYS A 29 9.76 -3.54 -5.15
CA LYS A 29 10.68 -2.63 -5.85
C LYS A 29 12.08 -3.24 -5.85
N GLU A 30 12.70 -3.31 -7.02
CA GLU A 30 14.11 -3.76 -7.16
C GLU A 30 14.38 -5.14 -6.49
N GLY A 31 13.42 -6.06 -6.56
CA GLY A 31 13.53 -7.39 -5.96
C GLY A 31 13.18 -7.47 -4.47
N PHE A 32 12.90 -6.34 -3.81
CA PHE A 32 12.46 -6.29 -2.41
C PHE A 32 10.94 -6.27 -2.30
N LEU A 33 10.39 -7.07 -1.38
CA LEU A 33 8.99 -7.06 -0.98
C LEU A 33 8.81 -6.12 0.23
N SER A 34 7.73 -5.34 0.26
CA SER A 34 7.39 -4.47 1.38
C SER A 34 6.80 -5.26 2.55
N GLU A 35 6.79 -4.63 3.72
CA GLU A 35 5.87 -5.00 4.80
C GLU A 35 4.40 -4.89 4.35
N PRO A 36 3.45 -5.58 5.02
CA PRO A 36 2.03 -5.47 4.73
C PRO A 36 1.53 -4.05 4.98
N ILE A 37 0.94 -3.43 3.96
CA ILE A 37 0.37 -2.08 4.07
C ILE A 37 -1.16 -2.18 4.15
N PRO A 38 -1.79 -1.74 5.25
CA PRO A 38 -3.24 -1.79 5.40
C PRO A 38 -3.93 -0.98 4.31
N TYR A 39 -5.05 -1.50 3.77
CA TYR A 39 -5.89 -0.88 2.75
C TYR A 39 -7.36 -1.02 3.11
N HIS A 40 -7.98 0.07 3.56
CA HIS A 40 -9.42 0.14 3.83
C HIS A 40 -10.14 1.07 2.85
N GLY A 41 -9.65 1.11 1.59
CA GLY A 41 -10.29 1.81 0.48
C GLY A 41 -10.32 3.33 0.64
N ALA A 42 -11.53 3.88 0.71
CA ALA A 42 -11.77 5.32 0.83
C ALA A 42 -11.76 5.84 2.27
N LYS A 43 -11.56 4.97 3.28
CA LYS A 43 -11.40 5.40 4.68
C LYS A 43 -10.13 6.23 4.85
N GLU A 44 -10.16 7.16 5.79
CA GLU A 44 -8.97 7.88 6.22
C GLU A 44 -7.99 6.93 6.89
N PHE A 45 -6.70 7.12 6.62
CA PHE A 45 -5.62 6.48 7.34
C PHE A 45 -5.64 7.02 8.77
N GLN A 46 -6.06 6.19 9.73
CA GLN A 46 -5.98 6.55 11.14
C GLN A 46 -4.54 6.32 11.58
N ASN A 47 -3.93 7.35 12.18
CA ASN A 47 -2.65 7.19 12.86
C ASN A 47 -2.81 6.07 13.90
N LEU A 48 -2.05 4.99 13.73
CA LEU A 48 -1.70 4.08 14.81
C LEU A 48 -0.71 4.78 15.75
#